data_AF-A0A4S3JXQ0-F1
#
_entry.id   AF-A0A4S3JXQ0-F1
#
_cell.length_a   1.000
_cell.length_b   1.000
_cell.length_c   1.000
_cell.angle_alpha   90.00
_cell.angle_beta   90.00
_cell.angle_gamma   90.00
#
_symmetry.space_group_name_H-M   'P 1'
#
loop_
_entity.id
_entity.type
_entity.pdbx_description
1 polymer ?
#
loop_
_entity_poly.entity_id
_entity_poly.type
_entity_poly.pdbx_seq_one_letter_code
_entity_poly.pdbx_strand_id
1 'polypeptide(L)'
;MTSGQVVPGSLYVYIPNKGAPIFFTIAFASSAVGYIWQCLMIGLQPFCAVLFTVGYAMRAYGAYGHHMYNSQNLVIYILSQVFIYICPPLLELANYHVLGRIFYYVPNLAPLPPDKVLAIFGGLMALVEALNALGVAFNTNPTGTQQELGKVLILAALALQLCVIAVFVAITGSFHWRCVKAKIRRRSLPTLLVMLNISMALILIRCIYRLVEHVGNTSVDLNDPEKLRTLSPLLRYEWFFYIFEASLMLLNSLLWNVFNPGRHLPRHHTVFLAANGTTEIEEVQVQDDKPVFVKAAYVAMNILTFNLFRLFARHKDEEGHRLTERNKHSRQA
;
A
#
# COMPACT_ATOMS: atom_id res chain seq x y z
N MET A 1 -20.42 -19.71 -13.45
CA MET A 1 -19.72 -19.70 -12.15
C MET A 1 -19.33 -21.13 -11.86
N THR A 2 -18.05 -21.42 -11.66
CA THR A 2 -17.56 -22.80 -11.55
C THR A 2 -17.98 -23.40 -10.20
N SER A 3 -18.48 -24.64 -10.25
CA SER A 3 -19.32 -25.29 -9.24
C SER A 3 -18.57 -25.75 -7.97
N GLY A 4 -17.52 -25.03 -7.55
CA GLY A 4 -16.65 -25.42 -6.44
C GLY A 4 -16.03 -26.81 -6.64
N GLN A 5 -15.94 -27.30 -7.88
CA GLN A 5 -15.34 -28.60 -8.16
C GLN A 5 -13.82 -28.42 -8.22
N VAL A 6 -13.13 -29.16 -7.35
CA VAL A 6 -11.67 -29.19 -7.30
C VAL A 6 -11.14 -29.99 -8.49
N VAL A 7 -10.13 -29.48 -9.17
CA VAL A 7 -9.47 -30.13 -10.30
C VAL A 7 -8.02 -30.41 -9.92
N PRO A 8 -7.64 -31.69 -9.73
CA PRO A 8 -6.26 -32.07 -9.45
C PRO A 8 -5.29 -31.56 -10.53
N GLY A 9 -4.12 -31.07 -10.13
CA GLY A 9 -3.12 -30.51 -11.05
C GLY A 9 -3.43 -29.10 -11.57
N SER A 10 -4.54 -28.47 -11.17
CA SER A 10 -4.79 -27.06 -11.48
C SER A 10 -4.06 -26.13 -10.51
N LEU A 11 -3.38 -25.12 -11.05
CA LEU A 11 -2.68 -24.08 -10.27
C LEU A 11 -3.63 -23.24 -9.40
N TYR A 12 -4.90 -23.14 -9.79
CA TYR A 12 -5.94 -22.39 -9.08
C TYR A 12 -6.79 -23.31 -8.18
N VAL A 13 -6.50 -24.62 -8.09
CA VAL A 13 -7.31 -25.67 -7.41
C VAL A 13 -8.68 -25.94 -8.06
N TYR A 14 -9.26 -24.95 -8.74
CA TYR A 14 -10.53 -25.01 -9.47
C TYR A 14 -10.34 -24.56 -10.92
N ILE A 15 -11.36 -24.76 -11.76
CA ILE A 15 -11.41 -24.17 -13.10
C ILE A 15 -11.68 -22.67 -12.94
N PRO A 16 -10.73 -21.79 -13.30
CA PRO A 16 -10.89 -20.35 -13.16
C PRO A 16 -11.95 -19.79 -14.12
N ASN A 17 -12.62 -18.74 -13.68
CA ASN A 17 -13.60 -18.01 -14.47
C ASN A 17 -12.92 -17.24 -15.60
N LYS A 18 -13.44 -17.37 -16.82
CA LYS A 18 -12.89 -16.70 -18.01
C LYS A 18 -13.24 -15.19 -18.08
N GLY A 19 -14.45 -14.82 -17.66
CA GLY A 19 -14.98 -13.45 -17.82
C GLY A 19 -14.59 -12.49 -16.71
N ALA A 20 -14.56 -12.95 -15.46
CA ALA A 20 -14.21 -12.11 -14.31
C ALA A 20 -12.82 -11.45 -14.41
N PRO A 21 -11.71 -12.15 -14.75
CA PRO A 21 -10.40 -11.52 -14.82
C PRO A 21 -10.34 -10.50 -15.97
N ILE A 22 -11.01 -10.74 -17.11
CA ILE A 22 -11.11 -9.77 -18.21
C ILE A 22 -11.77 -8.47 -17.74
N PHE A 23 -12.91 -8.59 -17.03
CA PHE A 23 -13.60 -7.43 -16.49
C PHE A 23 -12.68 -6.59 -15.60
N PHE A 24 -11.97 -7.22 -14.65
CA PHE A 24 -11.03 -6.51 -13.79
C PHE A 24 -9.84 -5.93 -14.55
N THR A 25 -9.30 -6.62 -15.56
CA THR A 25 -8.26 -6.05 -16.43
C THR A 25 -8.73 -4.77 -17.09
N ILE A 26 -9.92 -4.76 -17.71
CA ILE A 26 -10.46 -3.58 -18.38
C ILE A 26 -10.74 -2.45 -17.37
N ALA A 27 -11.28 -2.80 -16.20
CA ALA A 27 -11.59 -1.82 -15.16
C ALA A 27 -10.33 -1.14 -14.60
N PHE A 28 -9.28 -1.91 -14.28
CA PHE A 28 -8.01 -1.35 -13.82
C PHE A 28 -7.26 -0.61 -14.93
N ALA A 29 -7.33 -1.08 -16.19
CA ALA A 29 -6.78 -0.36 -17.34
C ALA A 29 -7.44 1.00 -17.51
N SER A 30 -8.77 1.06 -17.39
CA SER A 30 -9.54 2.31 -17.44
C SER A 30 -9.15 3.25 -16.30
N SER A 31 -8.94 2.70 -15.09
CA SER A 31 -8.45 3.48 -13.95
C SER A 31 -7.03 4.03 -14.21
N ALA A 32 -6.13 3.21 -14.78
CA ALA A 32 -4.77 3.62 -15.14
C ALA A 32 -4.77 4.75 -16.18
N VAL A 33 -5.61 4.64 -17.23
CA VAL A 33 -5.80 5.71 -18.21
C VAL A 33 -6.32 6.98 -17.54
N GLY A 34 -7.26 6.86 -16.60
CA GLY A 34 -7.73 7.99 -15.79
C GLY A 34 -6.60 8.70 -15.04
N TYR A 35 -5.70 7.95 -14.39
CA TYR A 35 -4.54 8.53 -13.72
C TYR A 35 -3.55 9.18 -14.69
N ILE A 36 -3.28 8.54 -15.83
CA ILE A 36 -2.39 9.10 -16.88
C ILE A 36 -2.98 10.40 -17.42
N TRP A 37 -4.29 10.44 -17.69
CA TRP A 37 -4.97 11.65 -18.16
C TRP A 37 -4.92 12.78 -17.12
N GLN A 38 -5.01 12.43 -15.83
CA GLN A 38 -4.86 13.41 -14.74
C GLN A 38 -3.42 13.91 -14.54
N CYS A 39 -2.45 13.34 -15.28
CA CYS A 39 -1.08 13.80 -15.66
C CYS A 39 -0.21 14.61 -14.67
N LEU A 40 -0.55 14.69 -13.37
CA LEU A 40 0.12 15.60 -12.42
C LEU A 40 0.32 15.05 -11.01
N MET A 41 0.16 13.75 -10.78
CA MET A 41 0.60 13.12 -9.54
C MET A 41 1.51 11.92 -9.84
N ILE A 42 2.82 12.19 -9.86
CA ILE A 42 3.86 11.17 -9.70
C ILE A 42 3.64 10.57 -8.30
N GLY A 43 2.86 9.50 -8.22
CA GLY A 43 2.46 8.82 -6.99
C GLY A 43 2.33 7.32 -7.21
N LEU A 44 2.14 6.55 -6.14
CA LEU A 44 2.10 5.09 -6.20
C LEU A 44 0.80 4.55 -6.84
N GLN A 45 -0.26 5.36 -6.88
CA GLN A 45 -1.58 4.98 -7.41
C GLN A 45 -1.59 4.59 -8.90
N PRO A 46 -1.06 5.40 -9.85
CA PRO A 46 -0.96 4.99 -11.25
C PRO A 46 -0.12 3.73 -11.44
N PHE A 47 0.98 3.60 -10.69
CA PHE A 47 1.83 2.42 -10.73
C PHE A 47 1.06 1.15 -10.30
N CYS A 48 0.32 1.22 -9.19
CA CYS A 48 -0.54 0.12 -8.74
C CYS A 48 -1.65 -0.21 -9.76
N ALA A 49 -2.25 0.79 -10.42
CA ALA A 49 -3.27 0.55 -11.43
C ALA A 49 -2.73 -0.21 -12.65
N VAL A 50 -1.50 0.11 -13.08
CA VAL A 50 -0.81 -0.63 -14.15
C VAL A 50 -0.48 -2.06 -13.70
N LEU A 51 0.07 -2.24 -12.50
CA LEU A 51 0.39 -3.56 -11.97
C LEU A 51 -0.86 -4.45 -11.82
N PHE A 52 -1.97 -3.92 -11.32
CA PHE A 52 -3.24 -4.65 -11.30
C PHE A 52 -3.71 -5.04 -12.71
N THR A 53 -3.59 -4.14 -13.68
CA THR A 53 -3.96 -4.43 -15.08
C THR A 53 -3.17 -5.61 -15.61
N VAL A 54 -1.85 -5.60 -15.44
CA VAL A 54 -0.95 -6.70 -15.86
C VAL A 54 -1.26 -7.98 -15.09
N GLY A 55 -1.43 -7.91 -13.78
CA GLY A 55 -1.71 -9.07 -12.92
C GLY A 55 -3.02 -9.77 -13.30
N TYR A 56 -4.11 -9.02 -13.53
CA TYR A 56 -5.38 -9.57 -13.98
C TYR A 56 -5.35 -10.02 -15.44
N ALA A 57 -4.58 -9.38 -16.31
CA ALA A 57 -4.38 -9.85 -17.69
C ALA A 57 -3.68 -11.21 -17.74
N MET A 58 -2.64 -11.40 -16.92
CA MET A 58 -1.98 -12.71 -16.75
C MET A 58 -2.93 -13.75 -16.16
N ARG A 59 -3.79 -13.36 -15.20
CA ARG A 59 -4.84 -14.24 -14.67
C ARG A 59 -5.86 -14.63 -15.74
N ALA A 60 -6.25 -13.70 -16.61
CA ALA A 60 -7.13 -13.97 -17.73
C ALA A 60 -6.50 -14.99 -18.67
N TYR A 61 -5.22 -14.81 -19.05
CA TYR A 61 -4.48 -15.80 -19.84
C TYR A 61 -4.49 -17.20 -19.20
N GLY A 62 -4.25 -17.29 -17.88
CA GLY A 62 -4.38 -18.53 -17.12
C GLY A 62 -5.75 -19.20 -17.24
N ALA A 63 -6.83 -18.40 -17.31
CA ALA A 63 -8.19 -18.91 -17.43
C ALA A 63 -8.55 -19.46 -18.82
N TYR A 64 -7.85 -19.05 -19.89
CA TYR A 64 -8.06 -19.53 -21.26
C TYR A 64 -7.25 -20.81 -21.57
N GLY A 65 -7.35 -21.82 -20.70
CA GLY A 65 -6.77 -23.14 -20.94
C GLY A 65 -5.35 -23.36 -20.39
N HIS A 66 -4.75 -22.33 -19.79
CA HIS A 66 -3.41 -22.39 -19.17
C HIS A 66 -3.44 -22.61 -17.64
N HIS A 67 -4.48 -23.27 -17.14
CA HIS A 67 -4.72 -23.47 -15.70
C HIS A 67 -4.10 -24.76 -15.15
N MET A 68 -3.63 -25.66 -16.02
CA MET A 68 -2.95 -26.90 -15.64
C MET A 68 -1.46 -26.68 -15.37
N TYR A 69 -0.92 -27.46 -14.43
CA TYR A 69 0.49 -27.42 -14.07
C TYR A 69 1.39 -27.66 -15.28
N ASN A 70 2.19 -26.64 -15.59
CA ASN A 70 3.27 -26.65 -16.57
C ASN A 70 4.27 -25.57 -16.11
N SER A 71 5.57 -25.78 -16.25
CA SER A 71 6.61 -24.84 -15.81
C SER A 71 6.35 -23.41 -16.29
N GLN A 72 5.92 -23.23 -17.53
CA GLN A 72 5.59 -21.90 -18.07
C GLN A 72 4.31 -21.31 -17.45
N ASN A 73 3.25 -22.12 -17.31
CA ASN A 73 1.98 -21.68 -16.71
C ASN A 73 2.17 -21.34 -15.22
N LEU A 74 3.04 -22.06 -14.52
CA LEU A 74 3.39 -21.81 -13.12
C LEU A 74 4.05 -20.43 -12.97
N VAL A 75 5.01 -20.07 -13.82
CA VAL A 75 5.65 -18.75 -13.79
C VAL A 75 4.63 -17.64 -14.03
N ILE A 76 3.74 -17.81 -15.01
CA ILE A 76 2.68 -16.82 -15.31
C ILE A 76 1.72 -16.68 -14.13
N TYR A 77 1.34 -17.79 -13.50
CA TYR A 77 0.54 -17.79 -12.28
C TYR A 77 1.22 -17.03 -11.14
N ILE A 78 2.49 -17.33 -10.86
CA ILE A 78 3.26 -16.66 -9.81
C ILE A 78 3.35 -15.15 -10.07
N LEU A 79 3.70 -14.74 -11.30
CA LEU A 79 3.77 -13.33 -11.67
C LEU A 79 2.41 -12.63 -11.51
N SER A 80 1.31 -13.29 -11.91
CA SER A 80 -0.04 -12.78 -11.70
C SER A 80 -0.33 -12.54 -10.22
N GLN A 81 -0.02 -13.49 -9.34
CA GLN A 81 -0.22 -13.35 -7.89
C GLN A 81 0.63 -12.23 -7.31
N VAL A 82 1.92 -12.15 -7.68
CA VAL A 82 2.83 -11.11 -7.22
C VAL A 82 2.32 -9.72 -7.60
N PHE A 83 1.93 -9.51 -8.87
CA PHE A 83 1.43 -8.20 -9.32
C PHE A 83 0.12 -7.80 -8.65
N ILE A 84 -0.77 -8.74 -8.34
CA ILE A 84 -2.02 -8.44 -7.63
C ILE A 84 -1.74 -8.15 -6.15
N TYR A 85 -0.80 -8.86 -5.52
CA TYR A 85 -0.60 -8.81 -4.07
C TYR A 85 0.40 -7.76 -3.58
N ILE A 86 1.27 -7.24 -4.46
CA ILE A 86 2.16 -6.12 -4.12
C ILE A 86 1.44 -4.77 -4.08
N CYS A 87 0.32 -4.63 -4.80
CA CYS A 87 -0.39 -3.35 -4.93
C CYS A 87 -1.03 -2.81 -3.64
N PRO A 88 -1.71 -3.62 -2.79
CA PRO A 88 -2.35 -3.11 -1.57
C PRO A 88 -1.38 -2.48 -0.57
N PRO A 89 -0.22 -3.10 -0.22
CA PRO A 89 0.79 -2.44 0.63
C PRO A 89 1.29 -1.14 0.01
N LEU A 90 1.46 -1.08 -1.32
CA LEU A 90 1.84 0.16 -2.00
C LEU A 90 0.74 1.25 -1.92
N LEU A 91 -0.53 0.87 -2.04
CA LEU A 91 -1.66 1.78 -1.88
C LEU A 91 -1.79 2.28 -0.43
N GLU A 92 -1.48 1.42 0.53
CA GLU A 92 -1.41 1.78 1.95
C GLU A 92 -0.26 2.78 2.20
N LEU A 93 0.93 2.56 1.63
CA LEU A 93 2.02 3.55 1.70
C LEU A 93 1.63 4.89 1.08
N ALA A 94 0.85 4.86 -0.01
CA ALA A 94 0.32 6.06 -0.61
C ALA A 94 -0.62 6.81 0.35
N ASN A 95 -1.45 6.10 1.11
CA ASN A 95 -2.29 6.67 2.17
C ASN A 95 -1.46 7.26 3.32
N TYR A 96 -0.38 6.60 3.71
CA TYR A 96 0.56 7.11 4.73
C TYR A 96 1.20 8.41 4.30
N HIS A 97 1.60 8.51 3.03
CA HIS A 97 2.12 9.73 2.45
C HIS A 97 1.07 10.85 2.42
N VAL A 98 -0.17 10.53 2.03
CA VAL A 98 -1.28 11.51 2.05
C VAL A 98 -1.53 12.02 3.47
N LEU A 99 -1.57 11.14 4.48
CA LEU A 99 -1.73 11.56 5.88
C LEU A 99 -0.58 12.44 6.35
N GLY A 100 0.66 12.08 6.04
CA GLY A 100 1.83 12.90 6.35
C GLY A 100 1.68 14.33 5.82
N ARG A 101 1.26 14.48 4.56
CA ARG A 101 0.99 15.80 3.96
C ARG A 101 -0.17 16.54 4.65
N ILE A 102 -1.21 15.84 5.11
CA ILE A 102 -2.29 16.45 5.88
C ILE A 102 -1.77 16.97 7.23
N PHE A 103 -0.88 16.23 7.90
CA PHE A 103 -0.28 16.68 9.16
C PHE A 103 0.64 17.87 8.95
N TYR A 104 1.39 17.94 7.85
CA TYR A 104 2.09 19.18 7.48
C TYR A 104 1.09 20.32 7.26
N TYR A 105 -0.06 20.08 6.65
CA TYR A 105 -1.03 21.15 6.44
C TYR A 105 -1.66 21.67 7.75
N VAL A 106 -1.89 20.81 8.74
CA VAL A 106 -2.48 21.19 10.04
C VAL A 106 -1.65 20.64 11.22
N PRO A 107 -0.48 21.22 11.50
CA PRO A 107 0.43 20.70 12.52
C PRO A 107 -0.15 20.84 13.94
N ASN A 108 -0.95 21.89 14.18
CA ASN A 108 -1.49 22.22 15.51
C ASN A 108 -2.40 21.15 16.13
N LEU A 109 -2.99 20.28 15.31
CA LEU A 109 -3.88 19.21 15.77
C LEU A 109 -3.31 17.81 15.53
N ALA A 110 -2.16 17.72 14.86
CA ALA A 110 -1.56 16.46 14.47
C ALA A 110 -1.12 15.67 15.73
N PRO A 111 -1.55 14.40 15.89
CA PRO A 111 -1.14 13.56 17.01
C PRO A 111 0.31 13.09 16.90
N LEU A 112 0.87 13.09 15.68
CA LEU A 112 2.24 12.70 15.40
C LEU A 112 2.93 13.79 14.57
N PRO A 113 4.26 13.95 14.73
CA PRO A 113 5.03 14.85 13.90
C PRO A 113 4.97 14.40 12.42
N PRO A 114 4.68 15.31 11.47
CA PRO A 114 4.47 14.97 10.06
C PRO A 114 5.64 14.22 9.43
N ASP A 115 6.88 14.61 9.75
CA ASP A 115 8.10 14.00 9.20
C ASP A 115 8.26 12.52 9.58
N LYS A 116 7.68 12.09 10.71
CA LYS A 116 7.85 10.72 11.22
C LYS A 116 6.77 9.75 10.76
N VAL A 117 5.61 10.23 10.30
CA VAL A 117 4.48 9.35 9.91
C VAL A 117 4.92 8.39 8.81
N LEU A 118 5.49 8.93 7.72
CA LEU A 118 5.91 8.09 6.60
C LEU A 118 7.03 7.12 6.98
N ALA A 119 7.99 7.55 7.81
CA ALA A 119 9.08 6.68 8.23
C ALA A 119 8.62 5.56 9.17
N ILE A 120 7.76 5.85 10.15
CA ILE A 120 7.26 4.85 11.09
C ILE A 120 6.40 3.84 10.34
N PHE A 121 5.36 4.31 9.65
CA PHE A 121 4.41 3.41 9.00
C PHE A 121 4.99 2.75 7.75
N GLY A 122 5.81 3.45 6.96
CA GLY A 122 6.53 2.88 5.84
C GLY A 122 7.59 1.86 6.27
N GLY A 123 8.30 2.11 7.38
CA GLY A 123 9.24 1.15 7.95
C GLY A 123 8.57 -0.10 8.51
N LEU A 124 7.44 0.07 9.22
CA LEU A 124 6.62 -1.06 9.68
C LEU A 124 6.07 -1.89 8.51
N MET A 125 5.59 -1.23 7.45
CA MET A 125 5.14 -1.94 6.25
C MET A 125 6.29 -2.69 5.57
N ALA A 126 7.48 -2.08 5.42
CA ALA A 126 8.64 -2.76 4.88
C ALA A 126 9.03 -4.01 5.71
N LEU A 127 8.93 -3.93 7.04
CA LEU A 127 9.14 -5.07 7.93
C LEU A 127 8.09 -6.17 7.69
N VAL A 128 6.81 -5.81 7.60
CA VAL A 128 5.73 -6.76 7.31
C VAL A 128 5.96 -7.46 5.98
N GLU A 129 6.25 -6.71 4.92
CA GLU A 129 6.47 -7.28 3.58
C GLU A 129 7.72 -8.16 3.53
N ALA A 130 8.77 -7.82 4.29
CA ALA A 130 9.94 -8.68 4.43
C ALA A 130 9.60 -10.02 5.12
N LEU A 131 8.82 -9.98 6.21
CA LEU A 131 8.34 -11.20 6.89
C LEU A 131 7.46 -12.05 5.98
N ASN A 132 6.59 -11.41 5.21
CA ASN A 132 5.71 -12.08 4.25
C ASN A 132 6.51 -12.75 3.12
N ALA A 133 7.47 -12.03 2.52
CA ALA A 133 8.33 -12.57 1.47
C ALA A 133 9.17 -13.76 1.95
N LEU A 134 9.74 -13.66 3.15
CA LEU A 134 10.48 -14.77 3.78
C LEU A 134 9.55 -15.95 4.08
N GLY A 135 8.36 -15.69 4.59
CA GLY A 135 7.36 -16.71 4.88
C GLY A 135 6.93 -17.48 3.63
N VAL A 136 6.69 -16.77 2.52
CA VAL A 136 6.38 -17.39 1.21
C VAL A 136 7.56 -18.22 0.72
N ALA A 137 8.78 -17.70 0.78
CA ALA A 137 9.97 -18.44 0.34
C ALA A 137 10.15 -19.76 1.12
N PHE A 138 10.02 -19.73 2.45
CA PHE A 138 10.15 -20.93 3.27
C PHE A 138 8.99 -21.91 3.12
N ASN A 139 7.77 -21.42 2.88
CA ASN A 139 6.60 -22.28 2.64
C ASN A 139 6.72 -23.08 1.32
N THR A 140 7.57 -22.66 0.38
CA THR A 140 7.83 -23.41 -0.86
C THR A 140 8.86 -24.54 -0.70
N ASN A 141 9.54 -24.66 0.44
CA ASN A 141 10.51 -25.73 0.67
C ASN A 141 9.81 -27.06 1.03
N PRO A 142 10.33 -28.21 0.54
CA PRO A 142 9.75 -29.54 0.79
C PRO A 142 10.05 -30.09 2.21
N THR A 143 10.87 -29.39 2.99
CA THR A 143 11.27 -29.78 4.35
C THR A 143 10.24 -29.30 5.38
N GLY A 144 9.64 -30.23 6.13
CA GLY A 144 8.52 -29.92 7.03
C GLY A 144 8.81 -28.81 8.05
N THR A 145 10.02 -28.72 8.60
CA THR A 145 10.36 -27.67 9.59
C THR A 145 10.43 -26.27 8.99
N GLN A 146 11.03 -26.11 7.81
CA GLN A 146 11.09 -24.81 7.13
C GLN A 146 9.71 -24.41 6.60
N GLN A 147 8.92 -25.38 6.12
CA GLN A 147 7.57 -25.13 5.66
C GLN A 147 6.66 -24.61 6.79
N GLU A 148 6.69 -25.25 7.96
CA GLU A 148 5.91 -24.80 9.13
C GLU A 148 6.34 -23.40 9.60
N LEU A 149 7.65 -23.12 9.63
CA LEU A 149 8.16 -21.77 9.91
C LEU A 149 7.65 -20.76 8.87
N GLY A 150 7.61 -21.12 7.59
CA GLY A 150 7.08 -20.28 6.53
C GLY A 150 5.60 -19.90 6.75
N LYS A 151 4.76 -20.88 7.09
CA LYS A 151 3.34 -20.63 7.44
C LYS A 151 3.18 -19.69 8.62
N VAL A 152 3.97 -19.90 9.67
CA VAL A 152 3.94 -19.04 10.88
C VAL A 152 4.38 -17.61 10.53
N LEU A 153 5.41 -17.44 9.71
CA LEU A 153 5.87 -16.12 9.27
C LEU A 153 4.83 -15.37 8.44
N ILE A 154 4.15 -16.05 7.49
CA ILE A 154 3.05 -15.45 6.72
C ILE A 154 1.93 -15.01 7.66
N LEU A 155 1.53 -15.87 8.60
CA LEU A 155 0.46 -15.56 9.55
C LEU A 155 0.84 -14.38 10.46
N ALA A 156 2.07 -14.35 10.95
CA ALA A 156 2.59 -13.25 11.75
C ALA A 156 2.63 -11.93 10.97
N ALA A 157 3.06 -11.96 9.71
CA ALA A 157 3.07 -10.78 8.84
C ALA A 157 1.65 -10.24 8.63
N LEU A 158 0.67 -11.10 8.33
CA LEU A 158 -0.72 -10.71 8.14
C LEU A 158 -1.35 -10.14 9.43
N ALA A 159 -1.06 -10.73 10.58
CA ALA A 159 -1.54 -10.23 11.87
C ALA A 159 -0.92 -8.88 12.22
N LEU A 160 0.39 -8.71 12.00
CA LEU A 160 1.08 -7.44 12.21
C LEU A 160 0.54 -6.36 11.29
N GLN A 161 0.33 -6.68 10.01
CA GLN A 161 -0.30 -5.79 9.03
C GLN A 161 -1.65 -5.26 9.50
N LEU A 162 -2.49 -6.17 10.01
CA LEU A 162 -3.81 -5.82 10.54
C LEU A 162 -3.70 -4.84 11.73
N CYS A 163 -2.76 -5.08 12.64
CA CYS A 163 -2.49 -4.20 13.77
C CYS A 163 -2.02 -2.81 13.32
N VAL A 164 -1.09 -2.74 12.35
CA VAL A 164 -0.56 -1.48 11.82
C VAL A 164 -1.68 -0.64 11.19
N ILE A 165 -2.51 -1.26 10.34
CA ILE A 165 -3.69 -0.60 9.72
C ILE A 165 -4.66 -0.11 10.79
N ALA A 166 -4.98 -0.94 11.79
CA ALA A 166 -5.91 -0.58 12.86
C ALA A 166 -5.41 0.63 13.66
N VAL A 167 -4.13 0.66 14.02
CA VAL A 167 -3.50 1.82 14.69
C VAL A 167 -3.56 3.05 13.79
N PHE A 168 -3.27 2.92 12.50
CA PHE A 168 -3.34 4.04 11.56
C PHE A 168 -4.76 4.62 11.44
N VAL A 169 -5.78 3.76 11.35
CA VAL A 169 -7.20 4.17 11.32
C VAL A 169 -7.57 4.88 12.63
N ALA A 170 -7.14 4.36 13.78
CA ALA A 170 -7.39 5.00 15.07
C ALA A 170 -6.77 6.41 15.16
N ILE A 171 -5.53 6.58 14.67
CA ILE A 171 -4.84 7.88 14.61
C ILE A 171 -5.56 8.84 13.67
N THR A 172 -5.90 8.38 12.46
CA THR A 172 -6.59 9.18 11.45
C THR A 172 -7.99 9.60 11.92
N GLY A 173 -8.74 8.68 12.53
CA GLY A 173 -10.05 8.94 13.13
C GLY A 173 -9.97 9.92 14.30
N SER A 174 -8.96 9.77 15.16
CA SER A 174 -8.71 10.71 16.27
C SER A 174 -8.40 12.12 15.76
N PHE A 175 -7.56 12.22 14.72
CA PHE A 175 -7.24 13.49 14.08
C PHE A 175 -8.47 14.11 13.40
N HIS A 176 -9.28 13.30 12.72
CA HIS A 176 -10.54 13.74 12.11
C HIS A 176 -11.48 14.34 13.16
N TRP A 177 -11.67 13.67 14.30
CA TRP A 177 -12.48 14.18 15.40
C TRP A 177 -11.95 15.50 15.98
N ARG A 178 -10.63 15.64 16.14
CA ARG A 178 -9.99 16.90 16.56
C ARG A 178 -10.24 18.03 15.56
N CYS A 179 -10.16 17.76 14.26
CA CYS A 179 -10.42 18.74 13.21
C CYS A 179 -11.88 19.23 13.21
N VAL A 180 -12.84 18.31 13.41
CA VAL A 180 -14.26 18.65 13.52
C VAL A 180 -14.52 19.51 14.76
N LYS A 181 -13.92 19.14 15.91
CA LYS A 181 -14.04 19.91 17.17
C LYS A 181 -13.45 21.32 17.04
N ALA A 182 -12.34 21.47 16.31
CA ALA A 182 -11.69 22.75 16.04
C ALA A 182 -12.42 23.60 14.97
N LYS A 183 -13.53 23.11 14.39
CA LYS A 183 -14.33 23.80 13.37
C LYS A 183 -13.51 24.34 12.19
N ILE A 184 -12.55 23.54 11.70
CA ILE A 184 -11.75 23.92 10.53
C ILE A 184 -12.68 24.16 9.34
N ARG A 185 -12.65 25.38 8.80
CA ARG A 185 -13.66 25.86 7.83
C ARG A 185 -13.33 25.50 6.38
N ARG A 186 -12.13 24.96 6.10
CA ARG A 186 -11.70 24.59 4.75
C ARG A 186 -12.37 23.29 4.31
N ARG A 187 -13.28 23.38 3.34
CA ARG A 187 -14.08 22.23 2.83
C ARG A 187 -13.24 21.07 2.29
N SER A 188 -12.03 21.31 1.79
CA SER A 188 -11.19 20.24 1.21
C SER A 188 -10.63 19.25 2.23
N LEU A 189 -10.38 19.68 3.47
CA LEU A 189 -9.72 18.86 4.49
C LEU A 189 -10.65 17.75 5.05
N PRO A 190 -11.90 18.03 5.46
CA PRO A 190 -12.83 16.98 5.88
C PRO A 190 -13.07 15.94 4.79
N THR A 191 -13.25 16.37 3.54
CA THR A 191 -13.42 15.46 2.40
C THR A 191 -12.23 14.53 2.26
N LEU A 192 -11.00 15.07 2.27
CA LEU A 192 -9.79 14.27 2.13
C LEU A 192 -9.61 13.26 3.27
N LEU A 193 -9.92 13.65 4.52
CA LEU A 193 -9.88 12.74 5.67
C LEU A 193 -10.93 11.63 5.60
N VAL A 194 -12.15 11.95 5.12
CA VAL A 194 -13.18 10.92 4.88
C VAL A 194 -12.73 9.94 3.81
N MET A 195 -12.18 10.43 2.68
CA MET A 195 -11.67 9.55 1.61
C MET A 195 -10.52 8.67 2.10
N LEU A 196 -9.60 9.23 2.90
CA LEU A 196 -8.52 8.47 3.51
C LEU A 196 -9.04 7.36 4.44
N ASN A 197 -10.04 7.67 5.29
CA ASN A 197 -10.65 6.68 6.17
C ASN A 197 -11.39 5.58 5.38
N ILE A 198 -12.13 5.93 4.33
CA ILE A 198 -12.79 4.94 3.45
C ILE A 198 -11.74 4.06 2.78
N SER A 199 -10.68 4.66 2.24
CA SER A 199 -9.56 3.94 1.60
C SER A 199 -8.91 2.94 2.55
N MET A 200 -8.59 3.38 3.78
CA MET A 200 -8.02 2.50 4.80
C MET A 200 -8.98 1.41 5.25
N ALA A 201 -10.28 1.69 5.33
CA ALA A 201 -11.28 0.67 5.66
C ALA A 201 -11.39 -0.42 4.58
N LEU A 202 -11.32 -0.06 3.30
CA LEU A 202 -11.30 -1.04 2.20
C LEU A 202 -10.06 -1.95 2.26
N ILE A 203 -8.90 -1.38 2.56
CA ILE A 203 -7.65 -2.15 2.76
C ILE A 203 -7.76 -3.03 4.01
N LEU A 204 -8.34 -2.54 5.10
CA LEU A 204 -8.55 -3.29 6.34
C LEU A 204 -9.40 -4.54 6.10
N ILE A 205 -10.55 -4.40 5.42
CA ILE A 205 -11.44 -5.54 5.12
C ILE A 205 -10.69 -6.61 4.30
N ARG A 206 -9.88 -6.18 3.32
CA ARG A 206 -9.02 -7.08 2.54
C ARG A 206 -8.00 -7.81 3.44
N CYS A 207 -7.32 -7.10 4.34
CA CYS A 207 -6.35 -7.72 5.26
C CYS A 207 -7.01 -8.72 6.20
N ILE A 208 -8.24 -8.45 6.68
CA ILE A 208 -9.02 -9.41 7.46
C ILE A 208 -9.35 -10.65 6.62
N TYR A 209 -9.84 -10.47 5.39
CA TYR A 209 -10.07 -11.57 4.46
C TYR A 209 -8.81 -12.42 4.28
N ARG A 210 -7.64 -11.80 4.11
CA ARG A 210 -6.37 -12.51 3.96
C ARG A 210 -5.91 -13.27 5.17
N LEU A 211 -6.09 -12.68 6.34
CA LEU A 211 -5.79 -13.37 7.59
C LEU A 211 -6.67 -14.61 7.73
N VAL A 212 -7.97 -14.48 7.49
CA VAL A 212 -8.93 -15.61 7.57
C VAL A 212 -8.64 -16.67 6.50
N GLU A 213 -8.25 -16.24 5.29
CA GLU A 213 -7.85 -17.15 4.20
C GLU A 213 -6.65 -18.02 4.60
N HIS A 214 -5.63 -17.44 5.24
CA HIS A 214 -4.42 -18.16 5.66
C HIS A 214 -4.54 -18.91 6.99
N VAL A 215 -5.46 -18.50 7.87
CA VAL A 215 -5.81 -19.26 9.09
C VAL A 215 -6.66 -20.48 8.74
N GLY A 216 -7.44 -20.42 7.65
CA GLY A 216 -8.12 -21.59 7.10
C GLY A 216 -7.13 -22.71 6.77
N ASN A 217 -7.58 -23.97 6.79
CA ASN A 217 -6.72 -25.14 6.61
C ASN A 217 -5.97 -25.06 5.25
N THR A 218 -4.73 -24.54 5.24
CA THR A 218 -3.97 -24.14 4.03
C THR A 218 -2.92 -25.20 3.65
N SER A 219 -3.24 -26.49 3.81
CA SER A 219 -2.44 -27.57 3.24
C SER A 219 -2.93 -27.86 1.81
N VAL A 220 -2.52 -27.00 0.86
CA VAL A 220 -2.80 -27.19 -0.57
C VAL A 220 -1.84 -28.26 -1.10
N ASP A 221 -2.25 -29.52 -0.99
CA ASP A 221 -1.56 -30.63 -1.63
C ASP A 221 -2.26 -30.91 -2.98
N LEU A 222 -1.65 -30.43 -4.08
CA LEU A 222 -2.25 -30.48 -5.43
C LEU A 222 -2.48 -31.91 -5.94
N ASN A 223 -1.85 -32.89 -5.30
CA ASN A 223 -1.90 -34.32 -5.66
C ASN A 223 -2.96 -35.10 -4.88
N ASP A 224 -3.48 -34.56 -3.77
CA ASP A 224 -4.43 -35.23 -2.89
C ASP A 224 -5.84 -34.64 -3.01
N PRO A 225 -6.76 -35.27 -3.77
CA PRO A 225 -8.11 -34.75 -4.00
C PRO A 225 -8.97 -34.68 -2.71
N GLU A 226 -8.63 -35.44 -1.66
CA GLU A 226 -9.30 -35.38 -0.37
C GLU A 226 -8.87 -34.16 0.47
N LYS A 227 -7.58 -33.79 0.46
CA LYS A 227 -7.08 -32.57 1.12
C LYS A 227 -7.58 -31.31 0.42
N LEU A 228 -7.71 -31.34 -0.91
CA LEU A 228 -8.29 -30.22 -1.66
C LEU A 228 -9.78 -29.99 -1.33
N ARG A 229 -10.51 -31.03 -0.89
CA ARG A 229 -11.91 -30.91 -0.46
C ARG A 229 -12.06 -30.34 0.95
N THR A 230 -11.04 -30.49 1.81
CA THR A 230 -11.02 -29.96 3.19
C THR A 230 -10.43 -28.54 3.28
N LEU A 231 -10.02 -27.96 2.14
CA LEU A 231 -9.63 -26.56 2.05
C LEU A 231 -10.78 -25.63 2.47
N SER A 232 -10.42 -24.50 3.08
CA SER A 232 -11.37 -23.47 3.46
C SER A 232 -12.26 -23.08 2.27
N PRO A 233 -13.59 -22.94 2.44
CA PRO A 233 -14.50 -22.53 1.36
C PRO A 233 -14.05 -21.25 0.63
N LEU A 234 -13.33 -20.37 1.33
CA LEU A 234 -12.73 -19.16 0.79
C LEU A 234 -11.73 -19.44 -0.35
N LEU A 235 -10.95 -20.51 -0.26
CA LEU A 235 -9.99 -20.90 -1.29
C LEU A 235 -10.64 -21.71 -2.43
N ARG A 236 -11.77 -22.36 -2.14
CA ARG A 236 -12.50 -23.21 -3.10
C ARG A 236 -13.39 -22.41 -4.04
N TYR A 237 -13.87 -21.26 -3.58
CA TYR A 237 -14.84 -20.44 -4.30
C TYR A 237 -14.19 -19.14 -4.78
N GLU A 238 -13.90 -19.10 -6.08
CA GLU A 238 -13.23 -17.96 -6.72
C GLU A 238 -13.96 -16.61 -6.55
N TRP A 239 -15.28 -16.62 -6.37
CA TRP A 239 -16.04 -15.38 -6.22
C TRP A 239 -15.66 -14.60 -4.94
N PHE A 240 -15.20 -15.26 -3.88
CA PHE A 240 -14.68 -14.57 -2.69
C PHE A 240 -13.44 -13.75 -3.00
N PHE A 241 -12.51 -14.32 -3.77
CA PHE A 241 -11.33 -13.60 -4.27
C PHE A 241 -11.75 -12.35 -5.06
N TYR A 242 -12.68 -12.45 -5.99
CA TYR A 242 -13.10 -11.28 -6.78
C TYR A 242 -13.83 -10.20 -5.97
N ILE A 243 -14.59 -10.57 -4.94
CA ILE A 243 -15.27 -9.58 -4.09
C ILE A 243 -14.29 -8.93 -3.12
N PHE A 244 -13.56 -9.72 -2.33
CA PHE A 244 -12.74 -9.22 -1.23
C PHE A 244 -11.36 -8.74 -1.67
N GLU A 245 -10.78 -9.30 -2.74
CA GLU A 245 -9.49 -8.85 -3.24
C GLU A 245 -9.64 -7.84 -4.37
N ALA A 246 -10.35 -8.22 -5.44
CA ALA A 246 -10.38 -7.43 -6.67
C ALA A 246 -11.29 -6.19 -6.55
N SER A 247 -12.53 -6.39 -6.11
CA SER A 247 -13.52 -5.30 -6.02
C SER A 247 -13.13 -4.25 -4.98
N LEU A 248 -12.64 -4.66 -3.80
CA LEU A 248 -12.19 -3.69 -2.78
C LEU A 248 -11.04 -2.81 -3.29
N MET A 249 -10.08 -3.39 -4.00
CA MET A 249 -8.96 -2.62 -4.56
C MET A 249 -9.37 -1.78 -5.76
N LEU A 250 -10.33 -2.23 -6.57
CA LEU A 250 -10.88 -1.44 -7.65
C LEU A 250 -11.63 -0.22 -7.10
N LEU A 251 -12.49 -0.41 -6.08
CA LEU A 251 -13.18 0.68 -5.39
C LEU A 251 -12.18 1.67 -4.80
N ASN A 252 -11.10 1.17 -4.18
CA ASN A 252 -10.05 2.03 -3.65
C ASN A 252 -9.33 2.82 -4.75
N SER A 253 -9.04 2.18 -5.88
CA SER A 253 -8.41 2.83 -7.04
C SER A 253 -9.33 3.90 -7.64
N LEU A 254 -10.63 3.62 -7.77
CA LEU A 254 -11.63 4.57 -8.29
C LEU A 254 -11.84 5.75 -7.34
N LEU A 255 -11.84 5.50 -6.03
CA LEU A 255 -11.95 6.54 -5.01
C LEU A 255 -10.87 7.61 -5.20
N TRP A 256 -9.61 7.20 -5.31
CA TRP A 256 -8.49 8.12 -5.51
C TRP A 256 -8.41 8.72 -6.92
N ASN A 257 -8.99 8.04 -7.91
CA ASN A 257 -9.09 8.56 -9.27
C ASN A 257 -10.11 9.71 -9.34
N VAL A 258 -11.27 9.55 -8.69
CA VAL A 258 -12.29 10.62 -8.61
C VAL A 258 -11.83 11.76 -7.69
N PHE A 259 -11.26 11.43 -6.54
CA PHE A 259 -10.83 12.39 -5.52
C PHE A 259 -9.32 12.56 -5.51
N ASN A 260 -8.80 13.23 -6.54
CA ASN A 260 -7.36 13.44 -6.68
C ASN A 260 -6.80 14.28 -5.51
N PRO A 261 -5.89 13.74 -4.67
CA PRO A 261 -5.36 14.44 -3.50
C PRO A 261 -4.51 15.65 -3.88
N GLY A 262 -3.89 15.65 -5.08
CA GLY A 262 -3.10 16.77 -5.60
C GLY A 262 -3.91 18.00 -5.96
N ARG A 263 -5.24 17.86 -6.12
CA ARG A 263 -6.16 18.99 -6.30
C ARG A 263 -6.58 19.62 -4.97
N HIS A 264 -6.44 18.89 -3.87
CA HIS A 264 -6.96 19.28 -2.55
C HIS A 264 -5.86 19.71 -1.57
N LEU A 265 -4.59 19.41 -1.85
CA LEU A 265 -3.43 19.83 -1.08
C LEU A 265 -2.55 20.82 -1.88
N PRO A 266 -2.03 21.89 -1.26
CA PRO A 266 -1.06 22.79 -1.88
C PRO A 266 0.15 22.02 -2.42
N ARG A 267 0.63 22.39 -3.61
CA ARG A 267 1.83 21.77 -4.23
C ARG A 267 3.11 22.03 -3.44
N HIS A 268 3.18 23.14 -2.72
CA HIS A 268 4.33 23.52 -1.91
C HIS A 268 4.14 23.12 -0.44
N HIS A 269 5.18 22.52 0.13
CA HIS A 269 5.26 22.04 1.51
C HIS A 269 5.62 23.16 2.49
N THR A 270 5.65 24.41 2.00
CA THR A 270 5.86 25.65 2.73
C THR A 270 4.56 26.26 3.24
N VAL A 271 3.40 25.75 2.80
CA VAL A 271 2.09 26.34 3.12
C VAL A 271 1.43 25.58 4.28
N PHE A 272 1.40 26.19 5.46
CA PHE A 272 0.80 25.65 6.67
C PHE A 272 -0.50 26.38 7.01
N LEU A 273 -1.51 25.68 7.53
CA LEU A 273 -2.71 26.31 8.08
C LEU A 273 -2.37 26.90 9.45
N ALA A 274 -2.53 28.21 9.60
CA ALA A 274 -2.38 28.89 10.87
C ALA A 274 -3.35 28.34 11.93
N ALA A 275 -3.02 28.54 13.21
CA ALA A 275 -3.82 28.05 14.34
C ALA A 275 -5.27 28.56 14.37
N ASN A 276 -5.59 29.62 13.60
CA ASN A 276 -6.94 30.13 13.41
C ASN A 276 -7.81 29.30 12.44
N GLY A 277 -7.27 28.24 11.83
CA GLY A 277 -7.99 27.33 10.95
C GLY A 277 -8.42 27.93 9.60
N THR A 278 -7.92 29.11 9.23
CA THR A 278 -8.39 29.88 8.06
C THR A 278 -7.31 30.53 7.20
N THR A 279 -6.17 30.96 7.76
CA THR A 279 -5.09 31.59 6.96
C THR A 279 -3.99 30.59 6.64
N GLU A 280 -3.55 30.57 5.37
CA GLU A 280 -2.36 29.86 4.92
C GLU A 280 -1.13 30.75 5.14
N ILE A 281 -0.12 30.25 5.85
CA ILE A 281 1.17 30.92 6.05
C ILE A 281 2.19 30.18 5.20
N GLU A 282 2.87 30.91 4.32
CA GLU A 282 3.96 30.38 3.49
C GLU A 282 5.32 30.66 4.17
N GLU A 283 6.07 29.61 4.48
CA GLU A 283 7.44 29.73 4.98
C GLU A 283 8.38 30.11 3.82
N VAL A 284 9.04 31.27 3.91
CA VAL A 284 10.02 31.74 2.92
C VAL A 284 11.26 30.84 3.00
N GLN A 285 11.49 29.98 1.99
CA GLN A 285 12.73 29.19 1.93
C GLN A 285 13.92 30.06 1.57
N VAL A 286 14.97 30.00 2.38
CA VAL A 286 16.32 30.46 2.02
C VAL A 286 16.84 29.59 0.87
N GLN A 287 17.33 30.23 -0.18
CA GLN A 287 17.73 29.62 -1.46
C GLN A 287 18.90 28.64 -1.28
N ASP A 288 18.67 27.34 -1.50
CA ASP A 288 19.69 26.28 -1.40
C ASP A 288 20.46 26.13 -2.74
N ASP A 289 21.70 26.62 -2.75
CA ASP A 289 22.59 26.82 -3.90
C ASP A 289 23.33 25.53 -4.35
N LYS A 290 22.59 24.41 -4.42
CA LYS A 290 23.15 23.13 -4.85
C LYS A 290 23.10 22.97 -6.38
N PRO A 291 24.19 22.46 -7.03
CA PRO A 291 24.28 22.31 -8.47
C PRO A 291 23.21 21.36 -9.06
N VAL A 292 22.76 21.65 -10.28
CA VAL A 292 21.58 21.03 -10.94
C VAL A 292 21.69 19.50 -11.05
N PHE A 293 22.88 18.98 -11.34
CA PHE A 293 23.10 17.52 -11.43
C PHE A 293 22.92 16.83 -10.07
N VAL A 294 23.32 17.47 -8.98
CA VAL A 294 23.10 16.95 -7.62
C VAL A 294 21.60 16.96 -7.31
N LYS A 295 20.85 18.00 -7.70
CA LYS A 295 19.38 18.02 -7.59
C LYS A 295 18.73 16.89 -8.41
N ALA A 296 19.19 16.65 -9.64
CA ALA A 296 18.66 15.57 -10.49
C ALA A 296 18.98 14.18 -9.94
N ALA A 297 20.20 13.94 -9.47
CA ALA A 297 20.59 12.70 -8.81
C ALA A 297 19.82 12.47 -7.50
N TYR A 298 19.62 13.52 -6.69
CA TYR A 298 18.80 13.44 -5.49
C TYR A 298 17.33 13.19 -5.81
N VAL A 299 16.77 13.77 -6.87
CA VAL A 299 15.38 13.55 -7.30
C VAL A 299 15.20 12.12 -7.82
N ALA A 300 16.09 11.65 -8.69
CA ALA A 300 16.09 10.26 -9.18
C ALA A 300 16.25 9.26 -8.02
N MET A 301 17.15 9.55 -7.08
CA MET A 301 17.36 8.71 -5.90
C MET A 301 16.20 8.83 -4.89
N ASN A 302 15.54 9.97 -4.74
CA ASN A 302 14.33 10.13 -3.92
C ASN A 302 13.11 9.42 -4.49
N ILE A 303 13.00 9.37 -5.82
CA ILE A 303 11.98 8.59 -6.53
C ILE A 303 12.23 7.10 -6.29
N LEU A 304 13.50 6.66 -6.28
CA LEU A 304 13.86 5.26 -6.01
C LEU A 304 13.76 4.86 -4.53
N THR A 305 14.10 5.77 -3.61
CA THR A 305 14.19 5.50 -2.15
C THR A 305 13.03 6.10 -1.34
N PHE A 306 11.98 6.57 -2.02
CA PHE A 306 10.72 7.02 -1.40
C PHE A 306 10.92 7.97 -0.20
N ASN A 307 11.73 9.02 -0.34
CA ASN A 307 12.02 10.02 0.72
C ASN A 307 12.64 9.47 2.03
N LEU A 308 12.94 8.17 2.17
CA LEU A 308 13.46 7.58 3.41
C LEU A 308 14.84 8.16 3.79
N PHE A 309 15.66 8.49 2.79
CA PHE A 309 17.01 9.01 3.01
C PHE A 309 17.05 10.48 3.40
N ARG A 310 16.03 11.29 3.06
CA ARG A 310 15.96 12.70 3.49
C ARG A 310 15.87 12.82 5.02
N LEU A 311 15.31 11.84 5.70
CA LEU A 311 15.30 11.80 7.17
C LEU A 311 16.69 11.56 7.78
N PHE A 312 17.49 10.68 7.17
CA PHE A 312 18.88 10.46 7.59
C PHE A 312 19.79 11.64 7.25
N ALA A 313 19.59 12.27 6.08
CA ALA A 313 20.34 13.47 5.68
C ALA A 313 20.02 14.67 6.58
N ARG A 314 18.73 14.89 6.91
CA ARG A 314 18.30 15.99 7.81
C ARG A 314 18.80 15.79 9.24
N HIS A 315 18.93 14.54 9.71
CA HIS A 315 19.54 14.24 11.01
C HIS A 315 21.04 14.59 11.04
N LYS A 316 21.76 14.33 9.94
CA LYS A 316 23.17 14.75 9.80
C LYS A 316 23.33 16.26 9.71
N ASP A 317 22.43 16.95 9.02
CA ASP A 317 22.46 18.42 8.92
C ASP A 317 22.09 19.09 10.27
N GLU A 318 21.14 18.54 11.03
CA GLU A 318 20.82 19.01 12.40
C GLU A 318 21.96 18.74 13.39
N GLU A 319 22.63 17.58 13.31
CA GLU A 319 23.84 17.31 14.11
C GLU A 319 24.99 18.26 13.75
N GLY A 320 25.20 18.52 12.45
CA GLY A 320 26.19 19.49 11.97
C GLY A 320 25.93 20.91 12.48
N HIS A 321 24.67 21.34 12.48
CA HIS A 321 24.29 22.67 12.98
C HIS A 321 24.46 22.80 14.50
N ARG A 322 24.10 21.77 15.28
CA ARG A 322 24.31 21.74 16.74
C ARG A 322 25.79 21.72 17.12
N LEU A 323 26.63 21.00 16.36
CA LEU A 323 28.09 20.99 16.58
C LEU A 323 28.73 22.35 16.27
N THR A 324 28.21 23.06 15.25
CA THR A 324 28.69 24.39 14.86
C THR A 324 28.30 25.45 15.89
N GLU A 325 27.10 25.38 16.47
CA GLU A 325 26.69 26.27 17.57
C GLU A 325 27.44 25.99 18.87
N ARG A 326 27.66 24.71 19.21
CA ARG A 326 28.46 24.33 20.39
C ARG A 326 29.90 24.81 20.30
N ASN A 327 30.49 24.81 19.10
CA ASN A 327 31.83 25.33 18.84
C ASN A 327 31.93 26.88 18.81
N LYS A 328 30.81 27.58 18.59
CA LYS A 328 30.75 29.05 18.75
C LYS A 328 30.72 29.46 20.22
N HIS A 329 29.94 28.75 21.04
CA HIS A 329 29.87 29.03 22.47
C HIS A 329 31.14 28.69 23.25
N SER A 330 31.90 27.66 22.84
CA SER A 330 33.19 27.32 23.46
C SER A 330 34.35 28.25 23.08
N ARG A 331 34.18 29.13 22.08
CA ARG A 331 35.16 30.16 21.69
C ARG A 331 34.90 31.54 22.32
N GLN A 332 33.80 31.68 23.06
CA GLN A 332 33.40 32.93 23.73
C GLN A 332 33.48 32.86 25.26
N ALA A 333 34.01 31.77 25.83
CA ALA A 333 34.34 31.59 27.24
C ALA A 333 35.86 31.50 27.40
#